data_AF-A0A950HB19-F1
#
_entry.id   AF-A0A950HB19-F1
#
_cell.length_a   1.000
_cell.length_b   1.000
_cell.length_c   1.000
_cell.angle_alpha   90.00
_cell.angle_beta   90.00
_cell.angle_gamma   90.00
#
_symmetry.space_group_name_H-M   'P 1'
#
loop_
_entity.id
_entity.type
_entity.pdbx_description
1 polymer ?
#
loop_
_entity_poly.entity_id
_entity_poly.type
_entity_poly.pdbx_seq_one_letter_code
_entity_poly.pdbx_strand_id
1 'polypeptide(L)' 'LEVRFTLPERFLSKLHKDEQVVVSSPDIPAQVKYSAKLTQVSPVIDPSSGTIEILAQVVGPAPELRPGMLVNISLPNSQ' A
#
# COMPACT_ATOMS: atom_id res chain seq x y z
N LEU A 1 5.23 -0.19 -11.23
CA LEU A 1 5.87 -0.06 -9.90
C LEU A 1 5.02 -0.83 -8.91
N GLU A 2 5.63 -1.71 -8.11
CA GLU A 2 4.93 -2.44 -7.05
C GLU A 2 5.38 -1.91 -5.70
N VAL A 3 4.43 -1.80 -4.79
CA VAL A 3 4.63 -1.33 -3.43
C VAL A 3 4.17 -2.44 -2.49
N ARG A 4 5.10 -2.93 -1.70
CA ARG A 4 4.85 -3.95 -0.68
C ARG A 4 4.80 -3.25 0.67
N PHE A 5 3.75 -3.54 1.43
CA PHE A 5 3.58 -3.03 2.79
C PHE A 5 2.90 -4.08 3.66
N THR A 6 3.10 -3.95 4.96
CA THR A 6 2.52 -4.86 5.95
C THR A 6 1.47 -4.13 6.76
N LEU A 7 0.33 -4.77 7.00
CA LEU A 7 -0.71 -4.26 7.88
C LEU A 7 -1.06 -5.27 8.96
N PRO A 8 -1.52 -4.85 10.15
CA PRO A 8 -2.04 -5.77 11.13
C PRO A 8 -3.22 -6.57 10.58
N GLU A 9 -3.34 -7.85 10.94
CA GLU A 9 -4.39 -8.75 10.43
C GLU A 9 -5.82 -8.22 10.61
N ARG A 10 -6.05 -7.37 11.63
CA ARG A 10 -7.36 -6.74 11.90
C ARG A 10 -7.90 -5.91 10.73
N PHE A 11 -7.04 -5.46 9.84
CA PHE A 11 -7.41 -4.71 8.64
C PHE A 11 -7.73 -5.63 7.45
N LEU A 12 -7.41 -6.93 7.51
CA LEU A 12 -7.69 -7.89 6.43
C LEU A 12 -9.17 -7.87 6.03
N SER A 13 -10.07 -7.82 7.02
CA SER A 13 -11.51 -7.78 6.79
C SER A 13 -12.02 -6.50 6.13
N LYS A 14 -11.22 -5.42 6.16
CA LYS A 14 -11.55 -4.12 5.55
C LYS A 14 -10.91 -3.94 4.17
N LEU A 15 -10.02 -4.84 3.76
CA LEU A 15 -9.25 -4.72 2.53
C LEU A 15 -9.78 -5.65 1.47
N HIS A 16 -10.10 -5.09 0.32
CA HIS A 16 -10.54 -5.87 -0.83
C HIS A 16 -9.44 -5.95 -1.89
N LYS A 17 -9.31 -7.13 -2.50
CA LYS A 17 -8.56 -7.25 -3.75
C LYS A 17 -9.18 -6.28 -4.76
N ASP A 18 -8.34 -5.62 -5.55
CA ASP A 18 -8.71 -4.57 -6.49
C ASP A 18 -9.11 -3.21 -5.88
N GLU A 19 -9.01 -3.05 -4.56
CA GLU A 19 -9.24 -1.76 -3.90
C GLU A 19 -8.17 -0.72 -4.27
N GLN A 20 -8.59 0.53 -4.41
CA GLN A 20 -7.73 1.65 -4.77
C GLN A 20 -7.27 2.36 -3.51
N VAL A 21 -5.95 2.47 -3.34
CA VAL A 21 -5.29 3.14 -2.23
C VAL A 21 -4.48 4.33 -2.73
N VAL A 22 -4.19 5.24 -1.81
CA VAL A 22 -3.38 6.43 -2.11
C VAL A 22 -1.99 6.21 -1.56
N VAL A 23 -0.99 6.38 -2.42
CA VAL A 23 0.43 6.34 -2.09
C VAL A 23 0.95 7.76 -2.09
N SER A 24 1.61 8.17 -1.01
CA SER A 24 2.37 9.41 -0.92
C SER A 24 3.78 9.11 -0.41
N SER A 25 4.74 9.99 -0.66
CA SER A 25 6.10 9.83 -0.12
C SER A 25 6.48 11.12 0.60
N PRO A 26 7.10 11.04 1.80
CA PRO A 26 7.58 12.24 2.48
C PRO A 26 8.74 12.92 1.73
N ASP A 27 9.46 12.16 0.89
CA ASP A 27 10.57 12.65 0.08
C ASP A 27 10.13 13.39 -1.20
N ILE A 28 8.84 13.32 -1.54
CA ILE A 28 8.24 13.98 -2.71
C ILE A 28 7.42 15.19 -2.21
N PRO A 29 7.46 16.35 -2.89
CA PRO A 29 6.68 17.52 -2.49
C PRO A 29 5.20 17.18 -2.21
N ALA A 30 4.68 17.74 -1.11
CA ALA A 30 3.51 17.30 -0.34
C ALA A 30 2.15 17.20 -1.08
N GLN A 31 2.10 17.46 -2.38
CA GLN A 31 0.88 17.43 -3.19
C GLN A 31 0.83 16.28 -4.18
N VAL A 32 1.91 15.52 -4.37
CA VAL A 32 1.91 14.41 -5.30
C VAL A 32 1.39 13.15 -4.61
N LYS A 33 0.19 12.75 -5.02
CA LYS A 33 -0.49 11.53 -4.59
C LYS A 33 -0.62 10.60 -5.77
N TYR A 34 -0.16 9.37 -5.60
CA TYR A 34 -0.30 8.33 -6.61
C TYR A 34 -1.43 7.40 -6.22
N SER A 35 -2.25 7.00 -7.19
CA SER A 35 -3.18 5.91 -6.97
C SER A 35 -2.46 4.58 -7.14
N ALA A 36 -2.64 3.67 -6.20
CA ALA A 36 -2.25 2.28 -6.36
C ALA A 36 -3.44 1.37 -6.18
N LYS A 37 -3.39 0.20 -6.81
CA LYS A 37 -4.43 -0.81 -6.76
C LYS A 37 -3.90 -2.03 -6.04
N LEU A 38 -4.63 -2.55 -5.07
CA LEU A 38 -4.28 -3.80 -4.40
C LEU A 38 -4.36 -4.96 -5.40
N THR A 39 -3.22 -5.55 -5.72
CA THR A 39 -3.14 -6.69 -6.65
C THR A 39 -3.13 -8.01 -5.90
N GLN A 40 -2.51 -8.03 -4.72
CA GLN A 40 -2.39 -9.24 -3.92
C GLN A 40 -2.44 -8.92 -2.42
N VAL A 41 -3.20 -9.74 -1.70
CA VAL A 41 -3.24 -9.75 -0.24
C VAL A 41 -2.80 -11.14 0.19
N SER A 42 -1.71 -11.23 0.94
CA SER A 42 -1.23 -12.50 1.46
C SER A 42 -2.17 -12.98 2.56
N PRO A 43 -2.68 -14.22 2.48
CA PRO A 43 -3.44 -14.82 3.58
C PRO A 43 -2.53 -15.26 4.74
N VAL A 44 -1.20 -15.21 4.55
CA VAL A 44 -0.23 -15.62 5.56
C VAL A 44 0.01 -14.44 6.51
N ILE A 45 -0.32 -14.68 7.78
CA ILE A 45 -0.04 -13.76 8.89
C ILE A 45 1.35 -14.11 9.44
N ASP A 46 2.23 -13.12 9.56
CA ASP A 46 3.50 -13.28 10.25
C ASP A 46 3.23 -13.53 11.74
N PRO A 47 3.55 -14.72 12.28
CA PRO A 47 3.25 -15.06 13.67
C PRO A 47 4.07 -14.26 14.67
N SER A 48 5.15 -13.61 14.23
CA SER A 48 6.06 -12.82 15.07
C SER A 48 5.49 -11.42 15.35
N SER A 49 4.76 -10.85 14.41
CA SER A 49 4.24 -9.46 14.46
C SER A 49 2.72 -9.35 14.36
N GLY A 50 2.02 -10.41 13.95
CA GLY A 50 0.58 -10.38 13.67
C GLY A 50 0.22 -9.51 12.46
N THR A 51 1.14 -9.36 11.51
CA THR A 51 0.93 -8.56 10.29
C THR A 51 0.79 -9.44 9.06
N ILE A 52 -0.05 -9.02 8.14
CA ILE A 52 -0.19 -9.57 6.80
C ILE A 52 0.59 -8.73 5.80
N GLU A 53 0.99 -9.38 4.72
CA GLU A 53 1.66 -8.72 3.61
C GLU A 53 0.69 -8.39 2.48
N ILE A 54 0.81 -7.17 1.96
CA ILE A 54 -0.02 -6.68 0.86
C ILE A 54 0.88 -6.10 -0.23
N LEU A 55 0.54 -6.42 -1.47
CA LEU A 55 1.14 -5.83 -2.66
C LEU A 55 0.10 -4.96 -3.35
N ALA A 56 0.48 -3.70 -3.57
CA ALA A 56 -0.26 -2.75 -4.38
C ALA A 56 0.57 -2.34 -5.59
N GLN A 57 -0.07 -2.23 -6.75
CA GLN A 57 0.53 -1.77 -7.97
C GLN A 57 0.16 -0.31 -8.23
N VAL A 58 1.15 0.56 -8.39
CA VAL A 58 0.90 1.97 -8.70
C VAL A 58 0.31 2.07 -10.11
N VAL A 59 -0.82 2.80 -10.21
CA VAL A 59 -1.55 3.05 -11.44
C VAL A 59 -1.10 4.40 -11.99
N GLY A 60 -0.60 4.39 -13.23
CA GLY A 60 -0.16 5.60 -13.93
C GLY A 60 1.33 5.91 -13.76
N PRO A 61 1.80 7.02 -14.38
CA PRO A 61 3.20 7.42 -14.34
C PRO A 61 3.56 7.94 -12.95
N ALA A 62 4.59 7.34 -12.35
CA ALA A 62 5.18 7.79 -11.09
C ALA A 62 6.69 8.01 -11.26
N PRO A 63 7.11 9.01 -12.06
CA PRO A 63 8.52 9.23 -12.40
C PRO A 63 9.39 9.60 -11.19
N GLU A 64 8.79 10.15 -10.13
CA GLU A 64 9.51 10.52 -8.91
C GLU A 64 9.62 9.38 -7.90
N LEU A 65 8.78 8.33 -8.03
CA LEU A 65 8.86 7.15 -7.18
C LEU A 65 9.90 6.17 -7.72
N ARG A 66 10.92 5.91 -6.90
CA ARG A 66 11.97 4.93 -7.20
C ARG A 66 11.86 3.71 -6.28
N PRO A 67 12.22 2.51 -6.77
CA PRO A 67 12.35 1.33 -5.92
C PRO A 67 13.30 1.60 -4.74
N GLY A 68 12.92 1.14 -3.55
CA GLY A 68 13.67 1.38 -2.30
C GLY A 68 13.29 2.66 -1.55
N MET A 69 12.44 3.53 -2.11
CA MET A 69 11.87 4.66 -1.37
C MET A 69 10.84 4.21 -0.35
N LEU A 70 10.81 4.91 0.79
CA LEU A 70 9.74 4.77 1.77
C LEU A 70 8.53 5.59 1.31
N VAL A 71 7.36 4.99 1.45
CA VAL A 71 6.08 5.59 1.06
C VAL A 71 5.05 5.37 2.16
N ASN A 72 4.13 6.31 2.26
CA ASN A 72 2.97 6.24 3.10
C ASN A 72 1.78 5.75 2.28
N ILE A 73 1.03 4.80 2.83
CA ILE A 73 -0.19 4.26 2.24
C ILE A 73 -1.37 4.79 3.04
N SER A 74 -2.31 5.44 2.36
CA SER A 74 -3.59 5.86 2.92
C SER A 74 -4.70 4.99 2.36
N LEU A 75 -5.36 4.26 3.27
CA LEU A 75 -6.53 3.44 2.95
C LEU A 75 -7.79 4.32 2.98
N PRO A 76 -8.67 4.25 1.97
CA PRO A 76 -9.88 5.07 1.93
C PRO A 76 -10.91 4.69 3.01
N ASN A 77 -10.89 3.45 3.53
CA ASN A 77 -11.93 2.90 4.41
C ASN A 77 -11.49 2.69 5.88
N SER A 78 -10.55 3.50 6.39
CA SER A 78 -10.03 3.37 7.77
C SER A 78 -10.89 4.04 8.86
N GLN A 79 -12.16 4.38 8.62
CA GLN A 79 -13.06 4.81 9.69
C GLN A 79 -13.60 3.63 10.51
#